data_AF-A0ABD5JC00-F1
#
_entry.id   AF-A0ABD5JC00-F1
#
_cell.length_a   1.000
_cell.length_b   1.000
_cell.length_c   1.000
_cell.angle_alpha   90.00
_cell.angle_beta   90.00
_cell.angle_gamma   90.00
#
_symmetry.space_group_name_H-M   'P 1'
#
loop_
_entity.id
_entity.type
_entity.pdbx_description
1 polymer ?
#
loop_
_entity_poly.entity_id
_entity_poly.type
_entity_poly.pdbx_seq_one_letter_code
_entity_poly.pdbx_strand_id
1 'polypeptide(L)'
;MIGGLFPEVALALTRAAQTGRAERAEQESQRLQPLWDLFAQHGGSLRVVAAAAAHLGLTAPRGLPLPLCGLDAKERARVATVIEDPQLHA
;
A
#
# COMPACT_ATOMS: atom_id res chain seq x y z
N MET A 1 -7.32 -0.24 -0.04
CA MET A 1 -7.37 1.23 -0.18
C MET A 1 -6.19 1.81 0.60
N ILE A 2 -5.34 2.63 -0.01
CA ILE A 2 -4.05 3.04 0.59
C ILE A 2 -4.15 4.19 1.60
N GLY A 3 -5.18 5.03 1.51
CA GLY A 3 -5.31 6.21 2.37
C GLY A 3 -5.48 5.92 3.85
N GLY A 4 -5.85 4.68 4.23
CA GLY A 4 -5.89 4.26 5.63
C GLY A 4 -4.53 3.87 6.21
N LEU A 5 -3.56 3.49 5.37
CA LEU A 5 -2.22 3.09 5.81
C LEU A 5 -1.17 4.18 5.55
N PHE A 6 -1.31 4.91 4.44
CA PHE A 6 -0.38 5.94 3.99
C PHE A 6 -1.18 7.20 3.61
N PRO A 7 -1.78 7.91 4.60
CA PRO A 7 -2.68 9.03 4.33
C PRO A 7 -1.98 10.21 3.65
N GLU A 8 -0.71 10.48 3.94
CA GLU A 8 0.05 11.62 3.44
C GLU A 8 0.24 11.53 1.92
N VAL A 9 0.82 10.43 1.42
CA VAL A 9 1.04 10.20 -0.01
C VAL A 9 -0.28 10.08 -0.79
N ALA A 10 -1.30 9.45 -0.20
CA ALA A 10 -2.63 9.36 -0.81
C ALA A 10 -3.29 10.74 -0.96
N LEU A 11 -3.11 11.61 0.03
CA LEU A 11 -3.63 12.97 0.02
C LEU A 11 -2.85 13.87 -0.96
N ALA A 12 -1.53 13.72 -1.03
CA ALA A 12 -0.69 14.44 -1.99
C ALA A 12 -1.10 14.14 -3.43
N LEU A 13 -1.26 12.85 -3.78
CA LEU A 13 -1.75 12.41 -5.08
C LEU A 13 -3.14 12.99 -5.38
N THR A 14 -4.07 12.87 -4.43
CA THR A 14 -5.46 13.35 -4.59
C THR A 14 -5.50 14.85 -4.84
N ARG A 15 -4.73 15.65 -4.07
CA ARG A 15 -4.66 17.10 -4.24
C ARG A 15 -4.03 17.50 -5.57
N ALA A 16 -2.97 16.81 -5.99
CA ALA A 16 -2.34 17.07 -7.28
C ALA A 16 -3.31 16.83 -8.44
N ALA A 17 -4.06 15.72 -8.38
CA ALA A 17 -5.09 15.40 -9.38
C ALA A 17 -6.23 16.44 -9.38
N GLN A 18 -6.75 16.80 -8.21
CA GLN A 18 -7.85 17.77 -8.09
C GLN A 18 -7.48 19.18 -8.55
N THR A 19 -6.22 19.58 -8.41
CA THR A 19 -5.73 20.91 -8.82
C THR A 19 -5.25 20.96 -10.27
N GLY A 20 -5.46 19.89 -11.05
CA GLY A 20 -5.06 19.82 -12.46
C GLY A 20 -3.55 19.71 -12.68
N ARG A 21 -2.77 19.41 -11.63
CA ARG A 21 -1.30 19.27 -11.70
C ARG A 21 -0.93 17.87 -12.15
N ALA A 22 -1.19 17.55 -13.42
CA ALA A 22 -1.03 16.22 -13.99
C ALA A 22 0.38 15.64 -13.77
N GLU A 23 1.44 16.42 -14.03
CA GLU A 23 2.82 15.97 -13.81
C GLU A 23 3.10 15.65 -12.34
N ARG A 24 2.55 16.44 -11.42
CA ARG A 24 2.74 16.18 -9.99
C ARG A 24 1.96 14.94 -9.56
N ALA A 25 0.75 14.76 -10.06
CA ALA A 25 -0.04 13.56 -9.80
C ALA A 25 0.68 12.31 -10.32
N GLU A 26 1.28 12.39 -11.50
CA GLU A 26 2.10 11.32 -12.08
C GLU A 26 3.35 11.02 -11.23
N GLN A 27 4.02 12.03 -10.69
CA GLN A 27 5.14 11.83 -9.77
C GLN A 27 4.73 11.12 -8.47
N GLU A 28 3.62 11.53 -7.84
CA GLU A 28 3.11 10.86 -6.64
C GLU A 28 2.64 9.43 -6.95
N SER A 29 2.05 9.24 -8.13
CA SER A 29 1.68 7.95 -8.70
C SER A 29 2.89 7.01 -8.80
N GLN A 30 3.99 7.47 -9.39
CA GLN A 30 5.22 6.70 -9.56
C GLN A 30 5.84 6.26 -8.22
N ARG A 31 5.75 7.09 -7.17
CA ARG A 31 6.21 6.70 -5.82
C ARG A 31 5.43 5.52 -5.25
N LEU A 32 4.17 5.37 -5.64
CA LEU A 32 3.31 4.26 -5.22
C LEU A 32 3.46 3.02 -6.11
N GLN A 33 4.23 3.09 -7.21
CA GLN A 33 4.38 1.99 -8.16
C GLN A 33 4.81 0.66 -7.51
N PRO A 34 5.78 0.62 -6.59
CA PRO A 34 6.16 -0.63 -5.93
C PRO A 34 5.00 -1.28 -5.14
N LEU A 35 4.11 -0.47 -4.58
CA LEU A 35 2.91 -0.94 -3.88
C LEU A 35 1.84 -1.44 -4.87
N TRP A 36 1.71 -0.78 -6.01
CA TRP A 36 0.81 -1.22 -7.09
C TRP A 36 1.27 -2.52 -7.72
N ASP A 37 2.57 -2.73 -7.87
CA ASP A 37 3.15 -3.98 -8.36
C ASP A 37 2.79 -5.14 -7.42
N LEU A 38 2.84 -4.92 -6.10
CA LEU A 38 2.38 -5.91 -5.12
C LEU A 38 0.88 -6.20 -5.28
N PHE A 39 0.05 -5.18 -5.50
CA PHE A 39 -1.39 -5.39 -5.72
C PHE A 39 -1.64 -6.21 -6.98
N ALA A 40 -0.96 -5.90 -8.08
CA ALA A 40 -1.06 -6.65 -9.33
C ALA A 40 -0.62 -8.11 -9.14
N GLN A 41 0.51 -8.34 -8.45
CA GLN A 41 1.04 -9.66 -8.17
C GLN A 41 0.07 -10.54 -7.37
N HIS A 42 -0.67 -9.97 -6.42
CA HIS A 42 -1.55 -10.72 -5.52
C HIS A 42 -3.03 -10.69 -5.93
N GLY A 43 -3.33 -10.25 -7.16
CA GLY A 43 -4.69 -10.22 -7.70
C GLY A 43 -5.61 -9.21 -7.00
N GLY A 44 -5.02 -8.15 -6.42
CA GLY A 44 -5.73 -7.08 -5.73
C GLY A 44 -5.04 -6.62 -4.44
N SER A 45 -5.63 -5.62 -3.81
CA SER A 45 -5.01 -4.94 -2.66
C SER A 45 -5.27 -5.59 -1.30
N LEU A 46 -6.29 -6.44 -1.16
CA LEU A 46 -6.78 -6.87 0.15
C LEU A 46 -5.72 -7.60 0.99
N ARG A 47 -5.03 -8.60 0.41
CA ARG A 47 -4.01 -9.38 1.13
C ARG A 47 -2.78 -8.55 1.48
N VAL A 48 -2.38 -7.66 0.57
CA VAL A 48 -1.24 -6.77 0.74
C VAL A 48 -1.52 -5.75 1.84
N VAL A 49 -2.70 -5.10 1.81
CA VAL A 49 -3.13 -4.14 2.84
C VAL A 49 -3.27 -4.82 4.21
N ALA A 50 -3.82 -6.03 4.27
CA ALA A 50 -3.92 -6.78 5.52
C ALA A 50 -2.53 -7.13 6.10
N ALA A 51 -1.61 -7.58 5.25
CA ALA A 51 -0.23 -7.87 5.66
C ALA A 51 0.51 -6.59 6.10
N ALA A 52 0.34 -5.48 5.38
CA ALA A 52 0.93 -4.20 5.72
C ALA A 52 0.39 -3.67 7.06
N ALA A 53 -0.93 -3.70 7.27
CA ALA A 53 -1.54 -3.29 8.53
C ALA A 53 -1.05 -4.13 9.72
N ALA A 54 -0.91 -5.44 9.53
CA ALA A 54 -0.36 -6.32 10.55
C ALA A 54 1.12 -6.04 10.85
N HIS A 55 1.92 -5.78 9.81
CA HIS A 55 3.34 -5.42 9.95
C HIS A 55 3.54 -4.10 10.71
N LEU A 56 2.68 -3.11 10.42
CA LEU A 56 2.66 -1.82 11.12
C LEU A 56 2.04 -1.91 12.53
N GLY A 57 1.62 -3.09 12.98
CA GLY A 57 1.01 -3.28 14.31
C GLY A 57 -0.39 -2.70 14.47
N LEU A 58 -1.06 -2.32 13.37
CA LEU A 58 -2.41 -1.74 13.38
C LEU A 58 -3.51 -2.81 13.51
N THR A 59 -3.20 -4.05 13.14
CA THR A 59 -4.13 -5.19 13.21
C THR A 59 -3.42 -6.47 13.65
N ALA A 60 -4.20 -7.50 13.98
CA ALA A 60 -3.65 -8.80 14.33
C ALA A 60 -3.02 -9.50 13.10
N PRO A 61 -1.95 -10.32 13.28
CA PRO A 61 -1.24 -11.01 12.19
C PRO A 61 -2.08 -11.92 11.28
N ARG A 62 -3.26 -12.34 11.73
CA ARG A 62 -4.23 -13.17 10.98
C ARG A 62 -5.59 -12.49 10.92
N GLY A 63 -5.64 -11.29 10.35
CA GLY A 63 -6.83 -10.45 10.31
C GLY A 63 -7.83 -10.74 9.18
N LEU A 64 -7.59 -11.73 8.31
CA LEU A 64 -8.47 -12.04 7.19
C LEU A 64 -9.46 -13.17 7.53
N PRO A 65 -10.77 -13.00 7.27
CA PRO A 65 -11.77 -14.04 7.48
C PRO A 65 -11.68 -15.11 6.38
N LEU A 66 -11.99 -16.36 6.71
CA LEU A 66 -12.07 -17.43 5.72
C LEU A 66 -13.21 -17.15 4.71
N PRO A 67 -13.05 -17.52 3.42
CA PRO A 67 -11.95 -18.30 2.83
C PRO A 67 -10.72 -17.48 2.37
N LEU A 68 -10.59 -16.21 2.78
CA LEU A 68 -9.48 -15.37 2.37
C LEU A 68 -8.20 -15.74 3.13
N CYS A 69 -7.31 -16.48 2.46
CA CYS A 69 -5.97 -16.76 2.97
C CYS A 69 -5.07 -15.52 2.84
N GLY A 70 -4.30 -15.24 3.89
CA GLY A 70 -3.26 -14.22 3.89
C GLY A 70 -1.99 -14.65 3.14
N LEU A 71 -1.06 -13.70 3.02
CA LEU A 71 0.24 -13.90 2.38
C LEU A 71 1.15 -14.82 3.19
N ASP A 72 2.02 -15.57 2.51
CA ASP A 72 3.04 -16.41 3.15
C ASP A 72 4.19 -15.58 3.75
N ALA A 73 5.15 -16.23 4.40
CA ALA A 73 6.25 -15.53 5.07
C ALA A 73 7.15 -14.73 4.11
N LYS A 74 7.42 -15.26 2.91
CA LYS A 74 8.27 -14.62 1.91
C LYS A 74 7.56 -13.42 1.30
N GLU A 75 6.28 -13.57 0.99
CA GLU A 75 5.42 -12.51 0.48
C GLU A 75 5.27 -11.38 1.52
N ARG A 76 5.04 -11.71 2.79
CA ARG A 76 4.98 -10.70 3.86
C ARG A 76 6.28 -9.93 4.01
N ALA A 77 7.44 -10.59 3.92
CA ALA A 77 8.73 -9.92 3.95
C ALA A 77 8.91 -8.95 2.76
N ARG A 78 8.42 -9.33 1.58
CA ARG A 78 8.39 -8.45 0.40
C ARG A 78 7.49 -7.23 0.62
N VAL A 79 6.30 -7.42 1.19
CA VAL A 79 5.41 -6.31 1.56
C VAL A 79 6.10 -5.37 2.53
N ALA A 80 6.68 -5.89 3.63
CA ALA A 80 7.41 -5.12 4.63
C ALA A 80 8.49 -4.22 4.00
N THR A 81 9.31 -4.80 3.11
CA THR A 81 10.37 -4.06 2.40
C THR A 81 9.81 -2.86 1.62
N VAL A 82 8.66 -3.02 0.97
CA VAL A 82 8.05 -1.93 0.19
C VAL A 82 7.43 -0.87 1.11
N ILE A 83 6.71 -1.29 2.16
CA ILE A 83 6.00 -0.34 3.03
C ILE A 83 6.91 0.42 4.01
N GLU A 84 8.13 -0.06 4.22
CA GLU A 84 9.17 0.63 5.00
C GLU A 84 9.92 1.70 4.19
N ASP A 85 9.63 1.83 2.89
CA ASP A 85 10.20 2.89 2.07
C ASP A 85 9.81 4.27 2.66
N PRO A 86 10.80 5.11 3.03
CA PRO A 86 10.53 6.45 3.58
C PRO A 86 9.65 7.32 2.69
N GLN A 87 9.63 7.09 1.37
CA GLN A 87 8.82 7.85 0.43
C GLN A 87 7.31 7.63 0.61
N LEU A 88 6.90 6.53 1.27
CA LEU A 88 5.49 6.25 1.55
C LEU A 88 4.98 6.93 2.84
N HIS A 89 5.90 7.47 3.66
CA HIS A 89 5.60 8.13 4.94
C HIS A 89 5.91 9.64 4.93
N ALA A 90 6.26 10.17 3.75
CA ALA A 90 6.70 11.56 3.55
C ALA A 90 5.55 12.51 3.19
#